data_AF-A0A534FES0-F1
#
_entry.id   AF-A0A534FES0-F1
#
_cell.length_a   1.000
_cell.length_b   1.000
_cell.length_c   1.000
_cell.angle_alpha   90.00
_cell.angle_beta   90.00
_cell.angle_gamma   90.00
#
_symmetry.space_group_name_H-M   'P 1'
#
loop_
_entity.id
_entity.type
_entity.pdbx_description
1 polymer ?
#
loop_
_entity_poly.entity_id
_entity_poly.type
_entity_poly.pdbx_seq_one_letter_code
_entity_poly.pdbx_strand_id
1 'polypeptide(L)'
;MLTPAEADLRVGQHLQCLPIEWLPLAQAARAVLRENIYAERDQPPFDRVAMDGVALDSQTVSAGSRAFRVQATQAAGDPPLTLAGPEDCIEVMTGAVLPLGCNCVVPVEELELARGQASLAPGARAEPWQNVHRRGHGPHPREQSADARRHLHRQRAHRARGARARSPGASLECLRHRERAA
;
A
#
# COMPACT_ATOMS: atom_id res chain seq x y z
N MET A 1 -23.79 7.43 49.04
CA MET A 1 -22.71 6.76 48.28
C MET A 1 -22.65 7.37 46.90
N LEU A 2 -21.45 7.51 46.32
CA LEU A 2 -21.32 7.90 44.91
C LEU A 2 -21.53 6.69 44.02
N THR A 3 -22.22 6.87 42.92
CA THR A 3 -22.25 5.89 41.83
C THR A 3 -20.94 5.92 41.04
N PRO A 4 -20.57 4.83 40.34
CA PRO A 4 -19.40 4.84 39.46
C PRO A 4 -19.40 5.97 38.42
N ALA A 5 -20.56 6.29 37.83
CA ALA A 5 -20.69 7.37 36.84
C ALA A 5 -20.42 8.77 37.44
N GLU A 6 -20.90 9.03 38.66
CA GLU A 6 -20.61 10.29 39.38
C GLU A 6 -19.15 10.39 39.79
N ALA A 7 -18.51 9.26 40.12
CA ALA A 7 -17.08 9.21 40.40
C ALA A 7 -16.26 9.53 39.13
N ASP A 8 -16.60 8.94 37.98
CA ASP A 8 -15.93 9.21 36.70
C ASP A 8 -16.02 10.68 36.28
N LEU A 9 -17.19 11.31 36.43
CA LEU A 9 -17.38 12.72 36.13
C LEU A 9 -16.50 13.62 37.02
N ARG A 10 -16.44 13.34 38.33
CA ARG A 10 -15.61 14.11 39.26
C ARG A 10 -14.12 13.93 38.98
N VAL A 11 -13.68 12.70 38.70
CA VAL A 11 -12.30 12.44 38.29
C VAL A 11 -11.98 13.21 37.01
N GLY A 12 -12.87 13.16 36.01
CA GLY A 12 -12.73 13.86 34.73
C GLY A 12 -12.53 15.38 34.87
N GLN A 13 -13.22 16.03 35.82
CA GLN A 13 -13.09 17.47 36.09
C GLN A 13 -11.70 17.88 36.58
N HIS A 14 -10.92 16.95 37.12
CA HIS A 14 -9.56 17.18 37.61
C HIS A 14 -8.47 16.62 36.68
N LEU A 15 -8.84 16.01 35.55
CA LEU A 15 -7.88 15.53 34.55
C LEU A 15 -7.29 16.71 33.78
N GLN A 16 -5.96 16.79 33.75
CA GLN A 16 -5.24 17.73 32.90
C GLN A 16 -4.78 17.04 31.62
N CYS A 17 -4.91 17.74 30.49
CA CYS A 17 -4.33 17.26 29.24
C CYS A 17 -2.80 17.20 29.37
N LEU A 18 -2.21 16.10 28.94
CA LEU A 18 -0.76 15.94 28.99
C LEU A 18 -0.08 16.90 28.00
N PRO A 19 1.12 17.40 28.34
CA PRO A 19 1.87 18.27 27.44
C PRO A 19 2.21 17.51 26.16
N ILE A 20 2.39 18.28 25.10
CA ILE A 20 2.76 17.78 23.79
C ILE A 20 4.27 17.65 23.71
N GLU A 21 4.76 16.58 23.09
CA GLU A 21 6.17 16.39 22.80
C GLU A 21 6.41 15.79 21.41
N TRP A 22 7.58 16.12 20.85
CA TRP A 22 8.04 15.56 19.58
C TRP A 22 8.82 14.29 19.87
N LEU A 23 8.31 13.15 19.39
CA LEU A 23 8.96 11.86 19.52
C LEU A 23 9.54 11.42 18.18
N PRO A 24 10.80 10.96 18.14
CA PRO A 24 11.29 10.22 16.98
C PRO A 24 10.35 9.05 16.69
N LEU A 25 10.04 8.80 15.43
CA LEU A 25 9.03 7.79 15.09
C LEU A 25 9.34 6.39 15.67
N ALA A 26 10.62 6.04 15.79
CA ALA A 26 11.05 4.78 16.41
C ALA A 26 10.59 4.64 17.87
N GLN A 27 10.37 5.76 18.56
CA GLN A 27 9.93 5.85 19.96
C GLN A 27 8.44 6.18 20.08
N ALA A 28 7.78 6.57 18.98
CA ALA A 28 6.36 6.94 18.97
C ALA A 28 5.40 5.74 19.04
N ALA A 29 5.90 4.50 19.05
CA ALA A 29 5.05 3.32 19.20
C ALA A 29 4.33 3.36 20.57
N ARG A 30 3.02 3.13 20.57
CA ARG A 30 2.12 3.28 21.73
C ARG A 30 1.97 4.73 22.24
N ALA A 31 2.59 5.73 21.64
CA ALA A 31 2.27 7.12 21.94
C ALA A 31 0.86 7.46 21.45
N VAL A 32 0.23 8.47 22.05
CA VAL A 32 -1.07 8.97 21.62
C VAL A 32 -0.84 10.16 20.70
N LEU A 33 -1.30 10.09 19.46
CA LEU A 33 -1.12 11.19 18.50
C LEU A 33 -1.87 12.44 18.94
N ARG A 34 -1.22 13.61 18.80
CA ARG A 34 -1.88 14.89 19.05
C ARG A 34 -2.88 15.24 17.95
N GLU A 35 -2.48 15.00 16.71
CA GLU A 35 -3.23 15.34 15.50
C GLU A 35 -3.38 14.14 14.55
N ASN A 36 -4.26 14.31 13.57
CA ASN A 36 -4.46 13.34 12.51
C ASN A 36 -3.27 13.35 11.55
N ILE A 37 -2.90 12.17 11.04
CA ILE A 37 -1.87 12.04 10.01
C ILE A 37 -2.56 11.67 8.70
N TYR A 38 -2.31 12.42 7.64
CA TYR A 38 -2.86 12.20 6.30
C TYR A 38 -1.76 11.76 5.34
N ALA A 39 -2.07 10.88 4.39
CA ALA A 39 -1.10 10.54 3.36
C ALA A 39 -0.77 11.77 2.51
N GLU A 40 0.51 11.96 2.18
CA GLU A 40 0.97 13.05 1.30
C GLU A 40 0.90 12.67 -0.19
N ARG A 41 0.85 11.37 -0.50
CA ARG A 41 0.87 10.83 -1.86
C ARG A 41 0.12 9.51 -1.94
N ASP A 42 -0.23 9.13 -3.16
CA ASP A 42 -0.84 7.84 -3.45
C ASP A 42 0.08 6.69 -3.01
N GLN A 43 -0.54 5.65 -2.44
CA GLN A 43 0.15 4.40 -2.10
C GLN A 43 -0.67 3.21 -2.64
N PRO A 44 -0.16 2.46 -3.63
CA PRO A 44 1.08 2.70 -4.38
C PRO A 44 1.00 3.97 -5.27
N PRO A 45 2.14 4.58 -5.64
CA PRO A 45 2.18 5.81 -6.45
C PRO A 45 1.84 5.59 -7.94
N PHE A 46 1.78 4.34 -8.37
CA PHE A 46 1.42 3.89 -9.71
C PHE A 46 0.76 2.51 -9.62
N ASP A 47 0.14 2.05 -10.71
CA ASP A 47 -0.39 0.69 -10.81
C ASP A 47 0.77 -0.30 -10.72
N ARG A 48 0.81 -1.05 -9.61
CA ARG A 48 1.95 -1.87 -9.23
C ARG A 48 1.63 -3.34 -9.44
N VAL A 49 2.49 -4.03 -10.17
CA VAL A 49 2.46 -5.48 -10.34
C VAL A 49 2.58 -6.17 -8.98
N ALA A 50 1.64 -7.05 -8.66
CA ALA A 50 1.56 -7.74 -7.38
C ALA A 50 2.32 -9.07 -7.35
N MET A 51 2.49 -9.71 -8.51
CA MET A 51 3.11 -11.03 -8.68
C MET A 51 4.02 -11.06 -9.91
N ASP A 52 5.03 -11.92 -9.89
CA ASP A 52 5.83 -12.23 -11.09
C ASP A 52 4.95 -12.96 -12.13
N GLY A 53 5.11 -12.62 -13.40
CA GLY A 53 4.25 -13.18 -14.45
C GLY A 53 4.36 -12.44 -15.78
N VAL A 54 3.31 -12.51 -16.60
CA VAL A 54 3.20 -11.72 -17.84
C VAL A 54 2.04 -10.73 -17.75
N ALA A 55 2.34 -9.48 -18.10
CA ALA A 55 1.37 -8.42 -18.28
C ALA A 55 0.83 -8.44 -19.72
N LEU A 56 -0.49 -8.38 -19.85
CA LEU A 56 -1.20 -8.41 -21.13
C LEU A 56 -2.53 -7.65 -21.04
N ASP A 57 -3.25 -7.53 -22.16
CA ASP A 57 -4.64 -7.07 -22.18
C ASP A 57 -5.59 -8.27 -21.99
N SER A 58 -6.35 -8.25 -20.89
CA SER A 58 -7.34 -9.27 -20.56
C SER A 58 -8.40 -9.48 -21.64
N GLN A 59 -8.63 -8.48 -22.50
CA GLN A 59 -9.57 -8.59 -23.63
C GLN A 59 -9.09 -9.61 -24.67
N THR A 60 -7.78 -9.72 -24.92
CA THR A 60 -7.26 -10.70 -25.87
C THR A 60 -7.50 -12.13 -25.37
N VAL A 61 -7.35 -12.37 -24.06
CA VAL A 61 -7.66 -13.67 -23.45
C VAL A 61 -9.16 -13.95 -23.51
N SER A 62 -10.00 -12.95 -23.26
CA SER A 62 -11.47 -13.07 -23.40
C SER A 62 -11.91 -13.36 -24.84
N ALA A 63 -11.15 -12.88 -25.84
CA ALA A 63 -11.39 -13.15 -27.26
C ALA A 63 -10.94 -14.55 -27.72
N GLY A 64 -10.25 -15.30 -26.85
CA GLY A 64 -9.87 -16.70 -27.09
C GLY A 64 -8.37 -16.94 -27.23
N SER A 65 -7.54 -15.90 -27.30
CA SER A 65 -6.09 -16.06 -27.38
C SER A 65 -5.55 -16.69 -26.09
N ARG A 66 -4.62 -17.65 -26.23
CA ARG A 66 -3.99 -18.38 -25.11
C ARG A 66 -2.48 -18.43 -25.20
N ALA A 67 -1.91 -17.98 -26.30
CA ALA A 67 -0.47 -17.93 -26.51
C ALA A 67 -0.08 -16.52 -26.93
N PHE A 68 0.96 -16.00 -26.31
CA PHE A 68 1.42 -14.63 -26.49
C PHE A 68 2.92 -14.63 -26.77
N ARG A 69 3.38 -13.72 -27.61
CA ARG A 69 4.82 -13.49 -27.77
C ARG A 69 5.33 -12.65 -26.61
N VAL A 70 6.36 -13.10 -25.93
CA VAL A 70 7.04 -12.32 -24.90
C VAL A 70 7.90 -11.28 -25.59
N GLN A 71 7.46 -10.02 -25.61
CA GLN A 71 8.15 -8.96 -26.36
C GLN A 71 9.38 -8.44 -25.61
N ALA A 72 9.34 -8.43 -24.27
CA ALA A 72 10.35 -7.86 -23.39
C ALA A 72 10.09 -8.30 -21.94
N THR A 73 11.06 -8.00 -21.07
CA THR A 73 10.96 -8.17 -19.62
C THR A 73 11.12 -6.80 -18.95
N GLN A 74 10.34 -6.53 -17.90
CA GLN A 74 10.37 -5.28 -17.14
C GLN A 74 10.47 -5.58 -15.64
N ALA A 75 11.55 -5.12 -15.03
CA ALA A 75 11.82 -5.33 -13.60
C ALA A 75 11.27 -4.17 -12.74
N ALA A 76 11.30 -4.36 -11.42
CA ALA A 76 10.96 -3.31 -10.48
C ALA A 76 11.97 -2.15 -10.56
N GLY A 77 11.47 -0.94 -10.78
CA GLY A 77 12.28 0.28 -10.90
C GLY A 77 12.52 0.73 -12.35
N ASP A 78 12.26 -0.13 -13.33
CA ASP A 78 12.31 0.23 -14.74
C ASP A 78 11.17 1.17 -15.14
N PRO A 79 11.36 2.02 -16.17
CA PRO A 79 10.25 2.78 -16.75
C PRO A 79 9.20 1.85 -17.39
N PRO A 80 7.92 2.26 -17.44
CA PRO A 80 6.89 1.44 -18.05
C PRO A 80 7.13 1.30 -19.54
N LEU A 81 7.20 0.05 -20.01
CA LEU A 81 7.17 -0.32 -21.41
C LEU A 81 5.74 -0.22 -21.95
N THR A 82 5.61 -0.23 -23.27
CA THR A 82 4.32 -0.23 -23.96
C THR A 82 4.11 -1.56 -24.67
N LEU A 83 2.94 -2.14 -24.50
CA LEU A 83 2.52 -3.35 -25.22
C LEU A 83 2.43 -3.06 -26.72
N ALA A 84 3.12 -3.84 -27.56
CA ALA A 84 3.21 -3.59 -28.98
C ALA A 84 1.95 -4.03 -29.76
N GLY A 85 1.24 -5.05 -29.27
CA GLY A 85 0.03 -5.56 -29.90
C GLY A 85 -0.76 -6.52 -29.01
N PRO A 86 -1.98 -6.91 -29.44
CA PRO A 86 -2.88 -7.74 -28.64
C PRO A 86 -2.37 -9.17 -28.39
N GLU A 87 -1.55 -9.70 -29.29
CA GLU A 87 -0.93 -11.03 -29.21
C GLU A 87 0.46 -11.01 -28.54
N ASP A 88 0.87 -9.87 -28.00
CA ASP A 88 2.11 -9.70 -27.26
C ASP A 88 1.84 -9.69 -25.75
N CYS A 89 2.87 -9.99 -24.98
CA CYS A 89 2.88 -9.82 -23.53
C CYS A 89 4.27 -9.35 -23.06
N ILE A 90 4.32 -8.73 -21.89
CA ILE A 90 5.57 -8.28 -21.26
C ILE A 90 5.75 -9.08 -19.98
N GLU A 91 6.89 -9.74 -19.84
CA GLU A 91 7.24 -10.39 -18.57
C GLU A 91 7.50 -9.31 -17.53
N VAL A 92 6.87 -9.41 -16.38
CA VAL A 92 6.93 -8.42 -15.31
C VAL A 92 7.28 -9.06 -13.99
N MET A 93 8.04 -8.34 -13.18
CA MET A 93 8.38 -8.76 -11.82
C MET A 93 7.52 -8.01 -10.78
N THR A 94 7.33 -8.61 -9.60
CA THR A 94 6.64 -8.01 -8.47
C THR A 94 7.24 -6.64 -8.14
N GLY A 95 6.37 -5.62 -8.07
CA GLY A 95 6.77 -4.25 -7.77
C GLY A 95 7.05 -3.38 -9.00
N ALA A 96 7.11 -3.95 -10.21
CA ALA A 96 7.17 -3.19 -11.45
C ALA A 96 5.93 -2.30 -11.63
N VAL A 97 6.10 -1.22 -12.39
CA VAL A 97 4.98 -0.42 -12.90
C VAL A 97 4.22 -1.27 -13.92
N LEU A 98 2.89 -1.26 -13.92
CA LEU A 98 2.12 -1.93 -14.96
C LEU A 98 2.49 -1.32 -16.34
N PRO A 99 2.89 -2.14 -17.34
CA PRO A 99 3.17 -1.63 -18.68
C PRO A 99 1.94 -0.98 -19.33
N LEU A 100 2.17 0.00 -20.20
CA LEU A 100 1.13 0.70 -20.93
C LEU A 100 0.45 -0.25 -21.93
N GLY A 101 -0.88 -0.23 -21.95
CA GLY A 101 -1.68 -1.14 -22.80
C GLY A 101 -1.97 -2.50 -22.15
N CYS A 102 -1.36 -2.80 -20.99
CA CYS A 102 -1.76 -3.95 -20.17
C CYS A 102 -2.79 -3.53 -19.13
N ASN A 103 -3.66 -4.46 -18.73
CA ASN A 103 -4.62 -4.23 -17.65
C ASN A 103 -4.65 -5.35 -16.61
N CYS A 104 -3.91 -6.44 -16.81
CA CYS A 104 -3.81 -7.55 -15.86
C CYS A 104 -2.43 -8.21 -15.92
N VAL A 105 -2.13 -9.02 -14.89
CA VAL A 105 -0.95 -9.88 -14.84
C VAL A 105 -1.38 -11.32 -14.57
N VAL A 106 -1.03 -12.22 -15.48
CA VAL A 106 -1.18 -13.67 -15.26
C VAL A 106 0.08 -14.17 -14.55
N PRO A 107 -0.03 -14.88 -13.43
CA PRO A 107 1.13 -15.26 -12.63
C PRO A 107 1.89 -16.42 -13.28
N VAL A 108 3.20 -16.56 -13.00
CA VAL A 108 4.05 -17.60 -13.60
C VAL A 108 3.53 -19.02 -13.37
N GLU A 109 2.80 -19.26 -12.28
CA GLU A 109 2.19 -20.56 -11.94
C GLU A 109 1.06 -20.97 -12.89
N GLU A 110 0.46 -20.01 -13.60
CA GLU A 110 -0.61 -20.23 -14.58
C GLU A 110 -0.09 -20.16 -16.03
N LEU A 111 1.23 -20.17 -16.23
CA LEU A 111 1.89 -19.96 -17.51
C LEU A 111 2.90 -21.06 -17.82
N GLU A 112 3.02 -21.37 -19.10
CA GLU A 112 4.15 -22.10 -19.66
C GLU A 112 4.96 -21.13 -20.51
N LEU A 113 6.18 -20.81 -20.05
CA LEU A 113 7.13 -19.96 -20.76
C LEU A 113 8.13 -20.83 -21.53
N ALA A 114 8.11 -20.74 -22.86
CA ALA A 114 9.03 -21.49 -23.72
C ALA A 114 9.41 -20.68 -24.96
N ARG A 115 10.72 -20.60 -25.24
CA ARG A 115 11.27 -20.02 -26.50
C ARG A 115 10.74 -18.60 -26.83
N GLY A 116 10.53 -17.76 -25.82
CA GLY A 116 10.01 -16.39 -26.00
C GLY A 116 8.49 -16.33 -26.25
N GLN A 117 7.76 -17.39 -25.93
CA GLN A 117 6.30 -17.41 -25.91
C GLN A 117 5.79 -17.75 -24.51
N ALA A 118 4.66 -17.15 -24.16
CA ALA A 118 3.90 -17.41 -22.94
C ALA A 118 2.57 -18.06 -23.32
N SER A 119 2.33 -19.27 -22.83
CA SER A 119 1.08 -19.99 -23.02
C SER A 119 0.33 -20.08 -21.70
N LEU A 120 -0.95 -19.72 -21.69
CA LEU A 120 -1.80 -19.80 -20.51
C LEU A 120 -2.20 -21.27 -20.27
N ALA A 121 -2.08 -21.72 -19.02
CA ALA A 121 -2.52 -23.04 -18.60
C ALA A 121 -4.05 -23.22 -18.81
N PRO A 122 -4.54 -24.47 -18.98
CA PRO A 122 -5.97 -24.72 -19.10
C PRO A 122 -6.75 -24.19 -17.90
N GLY A 123 -7.72 -23.30 -18.16
CA GLY A 123 -8.54 -22.68 -17.11
C GLY A 123 -7.95 -21.44 -16.44
N ALA A 124 -6.71 -21.05 -16.79
CA ALA A 124 -6.13 -19.78 -16.38
C ALA A 124 -7.03 -18.62 -16.83
N ARG A 125 -7.19 -17.65 -15.94
CA ARG A 125 -8.04 -16.48 -16.17
C ARG A 125 -7.18 -15.23 -16.22
N ALA A 126 -7.63 -14.29 -17.04
CA ALA A 126 -7.09 -12.94 -17.10
C ALA A 126 -8.28 -11.99 -17.00
N GLU A 127 -8.50 -11.47 -15.79
CA GLU A 127 -9.54 -10.47 -15.52
C GLU A 127 -8.91 -9.07 -15.40
N PRO A 128 -9.64 -8.00 -15.74
CA PRO A 128 -9.15 -6.65 -15.55
C PRO A 128 -8.66 -6.41 -14.11
N TRP A 129 -7.45 -5.87 -13.98
CA TRP A 129 -6.75 -5.58 -12.73
C TRP A 129 -6.36 -6.79 -11.88
N GLN A 130 -6.46 -8.02 -12.41
CA GLN A 130 -5.93 -9.21 -11.76
C GLN A 130 -4.43 -9.04 -11.49
N ASN A 131 -4.02 -9.30 -10.25
CA ASN A 131 -2.65 -9.17 -9.77
C ASN A 131 -2.03 -7.77 -9.97
N VAL A 132 -2.86 -6.72 -10.00
CA VAL A 132 -2.42 -5.32 -10.04
C VAL A 132 -2.94 -4.55 -8.84
N HIS A 133 -2.02 -4.01 -8.04
CA HIS A 133 -2.36 -3.03 -7.00
C HIS A 133 -2.49 -1.66 -7.64
N ARG A 134 -3.72 -1.22 -7.87
CA ARG A 134 -3.99 0.07 -8.52
C ARG A 134 -3.44 1.24 -7.71
N ARG A 135 -2.99 2.28 -8.42
CA ARG A 135 -2.57 3.56 -7.86
C ARG A 135 -3.65 4.08 -6.93
N GLY A 136 -3.25 4.47 -5.72
CA GLY A 136 -4.17 5.07 -4.74
C GLY A 136 -5.24 4.11 -4.19
N HIS A 137 -5.12 2.79 -4.38
CA HIS A 137 -5.99 1.80 -3.71
C HIS A 137 -5.68 1.64 -2.20
N GLY A 138 -4.57 2.22 -1.73
CA GLY A 138 -4.32 2.49 -0.30
C GLY A 138 -4.83 3.87 0.12
N PRO A 139 -4.44 4.39 1.31
CA PRO A 139 -4.91 5.70 1.76
C PRO A 139 -4.56 6.78 0.74
N HIS A 140 -5.59 7.44 0.19
CA HIS A 140 -5.44 8.52 -0.79
C HIS A 140 -4.75 9.74 -0.15
N PRO A 141 -4.04 10.59 -0.89
CA PRO A 141 -3.62 11.90 -0.38
C PRO A 141 -4.88 12.67 0.04
N ARG A 142 -5.01 12.97 1.34
CA ARG A 142 -6.20 13.46 2.09
C ARG A 142 -7.01 12.41 2.88
N GLU A 143 -6.76 11.13 2.70
CA GLU A 143 -7.31 10.08 3.55
C GLU A 143 -6.48 9.90 4.82
N GLN A 144 -7.16 9.75 5.96
CA GLN A 144 -6.55 9.72 7.28
C GLN A 144 -5.76 8.40 7.46
N SER A 145 -4.45 8.51 7.50
CA SER A 145 -3.52 7.39 7.72
C SER A 145 -3.40 6.99 9.19
N ALA A 146 -3.56 7.95 10.11
CA ALA A 146 -3.68 7.70 11.54
C ALA A 146 -4.54 8.77 12.22
N ASP A 147 -5.24 8.34 13.27
CA ASP A 147 -6.23 9.13 14.00
C ASP A 147 -5.65 9.72 15.28
N ALA A 148 -5.94 11.01 15.51
CA ALA A 148 -5.58 11.70 16.74
C ALA A 148 -6.19 10.97 17.95
N ARG A 149 -5.54 11.09 19.10
CA ARG A 149 -6.04 10.54 20.38
C ARG A 149 -6.13 9.02 20.43
N ARG A 150 -5.63 8.30 19.42
CA ARG A 150 -5.43 6.85 19.45
C ARG A 150 -3.96 6.50 19.66
N HIS A 151 -3.73 5.33 20.26
CA HIS A 151 -2.40 4.77 20.40
C HIS A 151 -1.86 4.38 19.02
N LEU A 152 -0.63 4.81 18.72
CA LEU A 152 0.04 4.47 17.48
C LEU A 152 0.51 3.01 17.53
N HIS A 153 -0.21 2.13 16.82
CA HIS A 153 0.25 0.76 16.58
C HIS A 153 1.43 0.73 15.61
N ARG A 154 2.30 -0.28 15.74
CA ARG A 154 3.53 -0.46 14.94
C ARG A 154 3.28 -0.37 13.42
N GLN A 155 2.17 -0.93 12.93
CA GLN A 155 1.78 -0.86 11.51
C GLN A 155 1.36 0.55 11.08
N ARG A 156 0.68 1.33 11.95
CA ARG A 156 0.29 2.72 11.68
C ARG A 156 1.50 3.66 11.72
N ALA A 157 2.51 3.37 12.54
CA ALA A 157 3.78 4.10 12.54
C ALA A 157 4.52 3.96 11.19
N HIS A 158 4.52 2.78 10.56
CA HIS A 158 5.08 2.62 9.21
C HIS A 158 4.32 3.42 8.15
N ARG A 159 2.99 3.50 8.23
CA ARG A 159 2.17 4.32 7.32
C ARG A 159 2.39 5.82 7.55
N ALA A 160 2.56 6.25 8.80
CA ALA A 160 2.93 7.62 9.16
C ALA A 160 4.29 8.05 8.58
N ARG A 161 5.25 7.13 8.35
CA ARG A 161 6.49 7.44 7.59
C ARG A 161 6.18 7.89 6.18
N GLY A 162 5.33 7.14 5.46
CA GLY A 162 4.98 7.47 4.08
C GLY A 162 4.22 8.79 3.93
N ALA A 163 3.60 9.25 5.02
CA ALA A 163 2.78 10.45 5.12
C ALA A 163 3.53 11.73 5.56
N ARG A 164 4.79 11.65 6.04
CA ARG A 164 5.58 12.83 6.45
C ARG A 164 7.09 12.71 6.17
N ALA A 165 7.59 11.60 5.63
CA ALA A 165 9.03 11.30 5.66
C ALA A 165 9.63 10.89 4.31
N ARG A 166 10.47 11.79 3.77
CA ARG A 166 11.77 11.40 3.22
C ARG A 166 12.97 11.92 4.03
N SER A 167 12.75 12.61 5.15
CA SER A 167 13.85 13.12 5.98
C SER A 167 14.33 12.05 6.98
N PRO A 168 15.64 11.75 7.06
CA PRO A 168 16.21 11.06 8.21
C PRO A 168 15.87 11.86 9.48
N GLY A 169 15.24 11.23 10.48
CA GLY A 169 14.81 11.92 11.73
C GLY A 169 13.33 12.30 11.82
N ALA A 170 12.46 11.71 11.01
CA ALA A 170 11.01 11.95 11.09
C ALA A 170 10.48 11.77 12.53
N SER A 171 9.88 12.84 13.04
CA SER A 171 9.32 12.94 14.39
C SER A 171 7.81 13.20 14.32
N LEU A 172 7.07 12.69 15.30
CA LEU A 172 5.63 12.90 15.42
C LEU A 172 5.32 13.70 16.68
N GLU A 173 4.33 14.57 16.56
CA GLU A 173 3.78 15.29 17.69
C GLU A 173 2.79 14.39 18.45
N CYS A 174 3.16 14.02 19.68
CA CYS A 174 2.42 13.08 20.52
C CYS A 174 2.10 13.70 21.87
N LEU A 175 1.06 13.19 22.54
CA LEU A 175 0.86 13.45 23.95
C LEU A 175 1.94 12.71 24.75
N ARG A 176 2.61 13.43 25.66
CA ARG A 176 3.62 12.85 26.54
C ARG A 176 3.01 11.68 27.31
N HIS A 177 3.68 10.54 27.34
CA HIS A 177 3.29 9.45 28.23
C HIS A 177 3.49 9.90 29.68
N ARG A 178 2.49 9.68 30.54
CA ARG A 178 2.79 9.62 31.98
C ARG A 178 3.70 8.41 32.16
N GLU A 179 4.99 8.65 32.37
CA GLU A 179 5.81 7.66 33.05
C GLU A 179 5.04 7.25 34.30
N ARG A 180 4.96 5.93 34.53
CA ARG A 180 4.12 5.31 35.56
C ARG A 180 4.23 6.13 36.85
N ALA A 181 3.09 6.57 37.38
CA ALA A 181 3.02 7.13 38.71
C ALA A 181 3.74 6.15 39.66
N ALA A 182 4.84 6.60 40.26
CA ALA A 182 5.49 5.93 41.38
C ALA A 182 4.61 6.05 42.63
#